data_AF-A0AA35R8I7-F1
#
_entry.id   AF-A0AA35R8I7-F1
#
_cell.length_a   1.000
_cell.length_b   1.000
_cell.length_c   1.000
_cell.angle_alpha   90.00
_cell.angle_beta   90.00
_cell.angle_gamma   90.00
#
_symmetry.space_group_name_H-M   'P 1'
#
loop_
_entity.id
_entity.type
_entity.pdbx_description
1 polymer ?
#
loop_
_entity_poly.entity_id
_entity_poly.type
_entity_poly.pdbx_seq_one_letter_code
_entity_poly.pdbx_strand_id
1 'polypeptide(L)'
;MCEKPRVGAVNRGDDHLSMATPAEELSPEKKKELITRNLQEVLGEDRLEALLKEGHRVRIYWGTATTGKPHVAYYVGVTKISDFLKAGCEVKL
;
A
#
# COMPACT_ATOMS: atom_id res chain seq x y z
N MET A 1 -51.87 -2.66 20.67
CA MET A 1 -51.71 -1.86 19.44
C MET A 1 -50.94 -0.58 19.75
N CYS A 2 -49.70 -0.48 19.30
CA CYS A 2 -49.09 0.71 18.71
C CYS A 2 -47.70 0.27 18.22
N GLU A 3 -47.66 -0.41 17.07
CA GLU A 3 -46.41 -0.83 16.42
C GLU A 3 -45.58 0.40 16.08
N LYS A 4 -44.39 0.51 16.67
CA LYS A 4 -43.40 1.50 16.25
C LYS A 4 -42.80 1.07 14.91
N PRO A 5 -42.61 1.99 13.96
CA PRO A 5 -42.16 1.65 12.62
C PRO A 5 -40.76 1.06 12.67
N ARG A 6 -40.63 -0.08 11.98
CA ARG A 6 -39.39 -0.82 11.77
C ARG A 6 -38.47 0.05 10.90
N VAL A 7 -37.64 0.89 11.54
CA VAL A 7 -36.55 1.59 10.85
C VAL A 7 -35.62 0.51 10.30
N GLY A 8 -35.57 0.41 8.98
CA GLY A 8 -34.76 -0.57 8.26
C GLY A 8 -33.34 -0.54 8.78
N ALA A 9 -32.86 -1.71 9.20
CA ALA A 9 -31.45 -1.93 9.44
C ALA A 9 -30.71 -1.59 8.14
N VAL A 10 -30.04 -0.45 8.11
CA VAL A 10 -28.91 -0.25 7.21
C VAL A 10 -27.95 -1.38 7.54
N ASN A 11 -27.77 -2.30 6.58
CA ASN A 11 -26.71 -3.28 6.60
C ASN A 11 -25.40 -2.50 6.70
N ARG A 12 -24.92 -2.36 7.93
CA ARG A 12 -23.61 -1.81 8.28
C ARG A 12 -22.69 -3.00 8.60
N GLY A 13 -22.70 -3.98 7.70
CA GLY A 13 -21.51 -4.72 7.28
C GLY A 13 -21.35 -4.27 5.84
N ASP A 14 -20.28 -3.59 5.47
CA ASP A 14 -18.97 -4.21 5.28
C ASP A 14 -17.82 -3.27 5.69
N ASP A 15 -17.79 -2.80 6.94
CA ASP A 15 -16.58 -2.16 7.50
C ASP A 15 -15.64 -3.23 8.10
N HIS A 16 -15.51 -4.36 7.41
CA HIS A 16 -14.38 -5.25 7.64
C HIS A 16 -13.15 -4.61 6.98
N LEU A 17 -12.68 -3.51 7.55
CA LEU A 17 -11.31 -3.06 7.34
C LEU A 17 -10.39 -4.02 8.10
N SER A 18 -10.29 -5.26 7.60
CA SER A 18 -9.18 -6.15 7.88
C SER A 18 -7.96 -5.60 7.13
N MET A 19 -7.40 -4.49 7.59
CA MET A 19 -6.11 -3.98 7.10
C MET A 19 -5.12 -3.88 8.23
N ALA A 20 -4.69 -5.05 8.66
CA ALA A 20 -3.30 -5.35 8.97
C ALA A 20 -3.22 -6.85 9.25
N THR A 21 -3.29 -7.70 8.21
CA THR A 21 -2.48 -8.92 8.26
C THR A 21 -1.03 -8.45 8.16
N PRO A 22 -0.23 -8.55 9.23
CA PRO A 22 1.15 -8.12 9.20
C PRO A 22 1.89 -9.09 8.28
N ALA A 23 2.31 -8.59 7.11
CA ALA A 23 3.14 -9.29 6.14
C ALA A 23 2.74 -10.77 5.95
N GLU A 24 1.86 -11.05 4.98
CA GLU A 24 1.95 -12.36 4.34
C GLU A 24 3.45 -12.62 4.05
N GLU A 25 3.93 -13.81 4.34
CA GLU A 25 5.25 -14.30 3.95
C GLU A 25 5.31 -14.40 2.42
N LEU A 26 5.20 -13.27 1.73
CA LEU A 26 5.42 -13.18 0.31
C LEU A 26 6.86 -13.59 0.07
N SER A 27 7.03 -14.50 -0.88
CA SER A 27 8.34 -14.84 -1.40
C SER A 27 9.09 -13.56 -1.79
N PRO A 28 10.43 -13.52 -1.65
CA PRO A 28 11.23 -12.36 -2.02
C PRO A 28 10.97 -11.93 -3.48
N GLU A 29 10.65 -12.88 -4.35
CA GLU A 29 10.27 -12.65 -5.75
C GLU A 29 8.95 -11.87 -5.87
N LYS A 30 7.93 -12.25 -5.11
CA LYS A 30 6.63 -11.56 -5.11
C LYS A 30 6.75 -10.15 -4.54
N LYS A 31 7.60 -9.95 -3.54
CA LYS A 31 7.94 -8.61 -3.03
C LYS A 31 8.64 -7.77 -4.08
N LYS A 32 9.62 -8.34 -4.81
CA LYS A 32 10.29 -7.66 -5.92
C LYS A 32 9.27 -7.21 -6.98
N GLU A 33 8.36 -8.10 -7.38
CA GLU A 33 7.31 -7.80 -8.36
C GLU A 33 6.42 -6.61 -7.92
N LEU A 34 5.99 -6.57 -6.66
CA LEU A 34 5.20 -5.45 -6.13
C LEU A 34 5.98 -4.13 -6.15
N ILE A 35 7.28 -4.18 -5.84
CA ILE A 35 8.16 -3.03 -5.82
C ILE A 35 8.47 -2.54 -7.25
N THR A 36 8.61 -3.43 -8.23
CA THR A 36 9.02 -3.04 -9.60
C THR A 36 7.87 -2.79 -10.57
N ARG A 37 6.64 -3.23 -10.27
CA ARG A 37 5.51 -3.04 -11.19
C ARG A 37 5.25 -1.58 -11.53
N ASN A 38 4.94 -1.30 -12.80
CA ASN A 38 4.60 0.03 -13.32
C ASN A 38 5.67 1.12 -13.07
N LEU A 39 6.91 0.74 -12.75
CA LEU A 39 8.05 1.65 -12.76
C LEU A 39 8.66 1.67 -14.16
N GLN A 40 9.01 2.87 -14.61
CA GLN A 40 9.69 3.04 -15.89
C GLN A 40 11.16 2.61 -15.83
N GLU A 41 11.78 2.71 -14.66
CA GLU A 41 13.18 2.34 -14.42
C GLU A 41 13.38 1.93 -12.95
N VAL A 42 14.28 0.99 -12.72
CA VAL A 42 14.69 0.55 -11.39
C VAL A 42 16.22 0.54 -11.35
N LEU A 43 16.80 1.31 -10.43
CA LEU A 43 18.25 1.38 -10.24
C LEU A 43 18.65 0.59 -9.01
N GLY A 44 19.64 -0.31 -9.17
CA GLY A 44 20.19 -1.09 -8.05
C GLY A 44 19.33 -2.27 -7.63
N GLU A 45 18.74 -2.99 -8.59
CA GLU A 45 17.99 -4.22 -8.33
C GLU A 45 18.79 -5.24 -7.51
N ASP A 46 20.10 -5.37 -7.74
CA ASP A 46 20.96 -6.28 -7.00
C ASP A 46 20.97 -5.98 -5.49
N ARG A 47 20.98 -4.69 -5.12
CA ARG A 47 20.93 -4.27 -3.71
C ARG A 47 19.55 -4.55 -3.11
N LEU A 48 18.50 -4.33 -3.89
CA LEU A 48 17.14 -4.63 -3.46
C LEU A 48 16.96 -6.13 -3.21
N GLU A 49 17.47 -6.98 -4.09
CA GLU A 49 17.43 -8.44 -3.92
C GLU A 49 18.24 -8.90 -2.71
N ALA A 50 19.41 -8.32 -2.47
CA ALA A 50 20.20 -8.61 -1.28
C ALA A 50 19.42 -8.27 0.01
N LEU A 51 18.83 -7.07 0.08
CA LEU A 51 18.01 -6.64 1.22
C LEU A 51 16.77 -7.53 1.45
N LEU A 52 16.14 -7.97 0.36
CA LEU A 52 15.00 -8.90 0.41
C LEU A 52 15.41 -10.31 0.88
N LYS A 53 16.60 -10.78 0.50
CA LYS A 53 17.17 -12.08 0.96
C LYS A 53 17.57 -12.03 2.43
N GLU A 54 18.12 -10.91 2.89
CA GLU A 54 18.47 -10.69 4.30
C GLU A 54 17.22 -10.57 5.20
N GLY A 55 16.03 -10.39 4.61
CA GLY A 55 14.77 -10.29 5.35
C GLY A 55 14.57 -8.93 6.05
N HIS A 56 15.35 -7.92 5.67
CA HIS A 56 15.27 -6.59 6.26
C HIS A 56 14.06 -5.81 5.72
N ARG A 57 13.48 -4.97 6.58
CA ARG A 57 12.44 -4.01 6.17
C ARG A 57 13.10 -2.86 5.42
N VAL A 58 12.80 -2.73 4.13
CA VAL A 58 13.31 -1.65 3.28
C VAL A 58 12.65 -0.33 3.68
N ARG A 59 13.47 0.71 3.91
CA ARG A 59 13.01 2.07 4.14
C ARG A 59 13.06 2.86 2.84
N ILE A 60 11.95 3.47 2.46
CA ILE A 60 11.77 4.22 1.21
C ILE A 60 11.44 5.66 1.56
N TYR A 61 12.05 6.61 0.86
CA TYR A 61 11.73 8.03 0.98
C TYR A 61 11.03 8.50 -0.29
N TRP A 62 9.90 9.21 -0.14
CA TRP A 62 9.16 9.79 -1.24
C TRP A 62 8.84 11.26 -0.96
N GLY A 63 9.50 12.15 -1.71
CA GLY A 63 9.21 13.58 -1.68
C GLY A 63 8.40 14.00 -2.90
N THR A 64 7.35 14.79 -2.69
CA THR A 64 6.59 15.46 -3.77
C THR A 64 6.64 16.97 -3.56
N ALA A 65 6.90 17.71 -4.64
CA ALA A 65 6.91 19.17 -4.59
C ALA A 65 5.46 19.68 -4.68
N THR A 66 4.94 20.26 -3.60
CA THR A 66 3.56 20.75 -3.51
C THR A 66 3.38 22.09 -4.23
N THR A 67 3.55 22.12 -5.56
CA THR A 67 3.50 23.35 -6.37
C THR A 67 2.09 23.75 -6.83
N GLY A 68 1.03 23.16 -6.27
CA GLY A 68 -0.35 23.50 -6.64
C GLY A 68 -1.43 22.71 -5.90
N LYS A 69 -2.68 22.82 -6.39
CA LYS A 69 -3.81 22.04 -5.86
C LYS A 69 -3.62 20.55 -6.18
N PRO A 70 -3.92 19.64 -5.25
CA PRO A 70 -3.90 18.21 -5.53
C PRO A 70 -4.86 17.93 -6.70
N HIS A 71 -4.34 17.32 -7.75
CA HIS A 71 -5.06 16.88 -8.93
C HIS A 71 -4.88 15.37 -9.11
N VAL A 72 -5.60 14.77 -10.06
CA VAL A 72 -5.71 13.30 -10.18
C VAL A 72 -4.36 12.57 -10.27
N ALA A 73 -3.31 13.23 -10.78
CA ALA A 73 -2.00 12.61 -10.91
C ALA A 73 -1.32 12.29 -9.56
N TYR A 74 -1.74 12.92 -8.45
CA TYR A 74 -1.23 12.57 -7.12
C TYR A 74 -1.55 11.12 -6.74
N TYR A 75 -2.68 10.58 -7.23
CA TYR A 75 -3.04 9.18 -6.96
C TYR A 75 -2.05 8.19 -7.56
N VAL A 76 -1.35 8.56 -8.64
CA VAL A 76 -0.34 7.69 -9.28
C VAL A 76 0.84 7.42 -8.34
N GLY A 77 1.29 8.41 -7.58
CA GLY A 77 2.33 8.21 -6.57
C GLY A 77 1.81 7.42 -5.37
N VAL A 78 0.60 7.73 -4.92
CA VAL A 78 -0.04 7.08 -3.76
C VAL A 78 -0.34 5.60 -4.01
N THR A 79 -0.74 5.21 -5.22
CA THR A 79 -0.93 3.80 -5.56
C THR A 79 0.38 3.02 -5.44
N LYS A 80 1.51 3.63 -5.80
CA LYS A 80 2.81 2.98 -5.64
C LYS A 80 3.23 2.85 -4.17
N ILE A 81 2.91 3.84 -3.34
CA ILE A 81 3.12 3.76 -1.88
C ILE A 81 2.31 2.60 -1.28
N SER A 82 1.08 2.37 -1.75
CA SER A 82 0.29 1.19 -1.34
C SER A 82 1.03 -0.13 -1.61
N ASP A 83 1.73 -0.22 -2.73
CA ASP A 83 2.48 -1.41 -3.12
C ASP A 83 3.69 -1.65 -2.23
N PHE A 84 4.40 -0.58 -1.88
CA PHE A 84 5.51 -0.64 -0.94
C PHE A 84 5.04 -1.08 0.46
N LEU A 85 3.90 -0.57 0.92
CA LEU A 85 3.32 -0.97 2.21
C LEU A 85 2.90 -2.44 2.21
N LYS A 86 2.31 -2.93 1.10
CA LYS A 86 1.98 -4.35 0.91
C LYS A 86 3.21 -5.25 0.87
N ALA A 87 4.33 -4.77 0.32
CA ALA A 87 5.61 -5.45 0.34
C ALA A 87 6.29 -5.45 1.73
N GLY A 88 5.73 -4.72 2.71
CA GLY A 88 6.25 -4.61 4.08
C GLY A 88 7.33 -3.55 4.26
N CYS A 89 7.49 -2.65 3.29
CA CYS A 89 8.43 -1.53 3.34
C CYS A 89 7.89 -0.39 4.23
N GLU A 90 8.81 0.35 4.87
CA GLU A 90 8.50 1.55 5.63
C GLU A 90 8.71 2.76 4.71
N VAL A 91 7.65 3.53 4.44
CA VAL A 91 7.71 4.71 3.56
C VAL A 91 7.73 5.99 4.42
N LYS A 92 8.68 6.88 4.14
CA LYS A 92 8.80 8.22 4.73
C LYS A 92 8.44 9.27 3.67
N LEU A 93 7.63 10.25 4.09
CA LEU A 93 7.25 11.43 3.32
C LEU A 93 8.22 12.58 3.61
#